data_AF-A0AAE6QB08-F1
#
_entry.id   AF-A0AAE6QB08-F1
#
_cell.length_a   1.000
_cell.length_b   1.000
_cell.length_c   1.000
_cell.angle_alpha   90.00
_cell.angle_beta   90.00
_cell.angle_gamma   90.00
#
_symmetry.space_group_name_H-M   'P 1'
#
loop_
_entity.id
_entity.type
_entity.pdbx_description
1 polymer ?
#
loop_
_entity_poly.entity_id
_entity_poly.type
_entity_poly.pdbx_seq_one_letter_code
_entity_poly.pdbx_strand_id
1 'polypeptide(L)'
;MNKITSNISLIILFPALISVSLLFFKLRQHYNNIAFYVAFAITLACIGISFIIILINRIKHIKGISIQDQSKSEALNLNLSQQSGIFIPIPLSELSKINSEHNILEYHTKPIDDNLTCIDTMCNLMNASIMQNQGLFGSRQFKPSKAISRIDLVTDENIINKIKNDPNSTGIFITTKSNISEQIIKDSIKVYNHASIKNGKLLISFINLKTCTNTQKIAYTIEEFDILLQSQATHNLGNPKLTIYDIMALDTLQKCPDTIFNDQEPWFNTQEGKIAIMFFRMFNKQHTFHYNNLPISNVEHLKTKIKTIQEYIENNATIEYPDNYNITTYISNKIKSIYLTKSADTNDYAHLYKNRHITHTCQWVHNLIHIDIRCNELLKYIYTLATYEKYDTNDKNINTNAFIRKILEKEDKVDISEIITRLNSQNIIQCNTNFKNKNLSKLLHTLLNDNKTECTITELITYAREYIMNRHKKYMLCYIEKKQNLTVEIENITLFSPEGNTTHLPTNIQDTTSNNVRSYIAIETSH
;
A
#
# COMPACT_ATOMS: atom_id res chain seq x y z
N MET A 1 20.86 -13.46 -30.99
CA MET A 1 22.19 -12.86 -30.84
C MET A 1 22.10 -11.83 -29.73
N ASN A 2 22.81 -12.04 -28.61
CA ASN A 2 22.76 -11.14 -27.45
C ASN A 2 23.55 -9.83 -27.71
N LYS A 3 23.51 -8.89 -26.78
CA LYS A 3 24.16 -7.57 -26.89
C LYS A 3 25.68 -7.69 -27.15
N ILE A 4 26.34 -8.62 -26.47
CA ILE A 4 27.80 -8.83 -26.55
C ILE A 4 28.18 -9.39 -27.92
N THR A 5 27.52 -10.44 -28.37
CA THR A 5 27.74 -11.02 -29.71
C THR A 5 27.45 -10.01 -30.81
N SER A 6 26.38 -9.20 -30.69
CA SER A 6 26.10 -8.12 -31.64
C SER A 6 27.21 -7.07 -31.70
N ASN A 7 27.82 -6.71 -30.57
CA ASN A 7 28.95 -5.79 -30.52
C ASN A 7 30.19 -6.38 -31.20
N ILE A 8 30.55 -7.62 -30.86
CA ILE A 8 31.71 -8.30 -31.43
C ILE A 8 31.53 -8.45 -32.95
N SER A 9 30.34 -8.82 -33.42
CA SER A 9 30.07 -8.93 -34.86
C SER A 9 30.19 -7.58 -35.59
N LEU A 10 29.77 -6.46 -34.99
CA LEU A 10 30.00 -5.13 -35.58
C LEU A 10 31.49 -4.79 -35.67
N ILE A 11 32.24 -5.08 -34.61
CA ILE A 11 33.69 -4.84 -34.54
C ILE A 11 34.42 -5.67 -35.60
N ILE A 12 33.95 -6.88 -35.94
CA ILE A 12 34.56 -7.72 -36.98
C ILE A 12 34.12 -7.30 -38.39
N LEU A 13 32.83 -7.00 -38.58
CA LEU A 13 32.29 -6.70 -39.91
C LEU A 13 32.75 -5.34 -40.45
N PHE A 14 32.98 -4.36 -39.58
CA PHE A 14 33.42 -3.04 -40.02
C PHE A 14 34.82 -3.06 -40.69
N PRO A 15 35.87 -3.67 -40.09
CA PRO A 15 37.15 -3.91 -40.77
C PRO A 15 37.04 -4.81 -42.01
N ALA A 16 36.14 -5.81 -42.00
CA ALA A 16 35.93 -6.67 -43.17
C ALA A 16 35.39 -5.89 -44.37
N LEU A 17 34.43 -4.99 -44.15
CA LEU A 17 33.91 -4.05 -45.16
C LEU A 17 35.00 -3.17 -45.75
N ILE A 18 35.87 -2.61 -44.89
CA ILE A 18 37.02 -1.80 -45.31
C ILE A 18 38.01 -2.65 -46.13
N SER A 19 38.33 -3.84 -45.64
CA SER A 19 39.30 -4.75 -46.28
C SER A 19 38.84 -5.19 -47.66
N VAL A 20 37.56 -5.56 -47.82
CA VAL A 20 36.95 -5.93 -49.10
C VAL A 20 36.98 -4.74 -50.06
N SER A 21 36.68 -3.54 -49.58
CA SER A 21 36.76 -2.31 -50.39
C SER A 21 38.20 -2.02 -50.85
N LEU A 22 39.20 -2.18 -49.99
CA LEU A 22 40.62 -2.00 -50.33
C LEU A 22 41.13 -3.06 -51.31
N LEU A 23 40.73 -4.33 -51.10
CA LEU A 23 41.05 -5.45 -52.01
C LEU A 23 40.52 -5.20 -53.42
N PHE A 24 39.34 -4.61 -53.56
CA PHE A 24 38.79 -4.22 -54.86
C PHE A 24 39.70 -3.26 -55.61
N PHE A 25 40.11 -2.16 -54.97
CA PHE A 25 40.97 -1.16 -55.61
C PHE A 25 42.33 -1.76 -56.03
N LYS A 26 42.87 -2.68 -55.23
CA LYS A 26 44.14 -3.35 -55.52
C LYS A 26 44.02 -4.39 -56.63
N LEU A 27 42.98 -5.22 -56.63
CA LEU A 27 42.83 -6.34 -57.56
C LEU A 27 42.20 -5.96 -58.90
N ARG A 28 41.42 -4.88 -58.96
CA ARG A 28 40.83 -4.36 -60.21
C ARG A 28 41.89 -4.06 -61.28
N GLN A 29 43.10 -3.69 -60.87
CA GLN A 29 44.22 -3.42 -61.77
C GLN A 29 44.78 -4.69 -62.44
N HIS A 30 44.51 -5.89 -61.89
CA HIS A 30 45.03 -7.15 -62.40
C HIS A 30 43.94 -8.07 -62.95
N TYR A 31 42.71 -7.93 -62.47
CA TYR A 31 41.55 -8.72 -62.90
C TYR A 31 40.45 -7.77 -63.38
N ASN A 32 40.32 -7.62 -64.70
CA ASN A 32 39.34 -6.72 -65.33
C ASN A 32 38.34 -7.52 -66.18
N ASN A 33 37.70 -8.54 -65.61
CA ASN A 33 36.65 -9.31 -66.27
C ASN A 33 35.30 -9.16 -65.54
N ILE A 34 34.21 -9.41 -66.27
CA ILE A 34 32.84 -9.28 -65.75
C ILE A 34 32.63 -10.21 -64.54
N ALA A 35 33.19 -11.42 -64.58
CA ALA A 35 33.07 -12.40 -63.49
C ALA A 35 33.63 -11.87 -62.16
N PHE A 36 34.76 -11.16 -62.18
CA PHE A 36 35.36 -10.53 -61.00
C PHE A 36 34.45 -9.45 -60.41
N TYR A 37 33.92 -8.55 -61.25
CA TYR A 37 32.99 -7.50 -60.78
C TYR A 37 31.71 -8.09 -60.20
N VAL A 38 31.14 -9.14 -60.80
CA VAL A 38 29.95 -9.83 -60.30
C VAL A 38 30.23 -10.51 -58.96
N ALA A 39 31.33 -11.27 -58.85
CA ALA A 39 31.72 -11.93 -57.60
C ALA A 39 31.99 -10.93 -56.47
N PHE A 40 32.65 -9.81 -56.78
CA PHE A 40 32.89 -8.73 -55.84
C PHE A 40 31.57 -8.09 -55.38
N ALA A 41 30.67 -7.76 -56.30
CA ALA A 41 29.37 -7.17 -55.98
C ALA A 41 28.54 -8.08 -55.07
N ILE A 42 28.52 -9.39 -55.33
CA ILE A 42 27.84 -10.38 -54.47
C ILE A 42 28.46 -10.39 -53.06
N THR A 43 29.80 -10.45 -52.97
CA THR A 43 30.51 -10.48 -51.69
C THR A 43 30.25 -9.22 -50.88
N LEU A 44 30.32 -8.04 -51.51
CA LEU A 44 30.04 -6.76 -50.88
C LEU A 44 28.59 -6.68 -50.43
N ALA A 45 27.64 -7.15 -51.24
CA ALA A 45 26.23 -7.20 -50.88
C ALA A 45 25.98 -8.10 -49.67
N CYS A 46 26.57 -9.31 -49.62
CA CYS A 46 26.43 -10.22 -48.48
C CYS A 46 26.97 -9.62 -47.18
N ILE A 47 28.15 -9.02 -47.21
CA ILE A 47 28.77 -8.40 -46.01
C ILE A 47 27.99 -7.14 -45.62
N GLY A 48 27.59 -6.30 -46.58
CA GLY A 48 26.81 -5.09 -46.35
C GLY A 48 25.44 -5.39 -45.73
N ILE A 49 24.70 -6.36 -46.26
CA ILE A 49 23.41 -6.79 -45.70
C ILE A 49 23.61 -7.32 -44.27
N SER A 50 24.64 -8.14 -44.04
CA SER A 50 24.96 -8.67 -42.71
C SER A 50 25.26 -7.55 -41.71
N PHE A 51 26.06 -6.56 -42.12
CA PHE A 51 26.36 -5.38 -41.31
C PHE A 51 25.10 -4.59 -40.97
N ILE A 52 24.22 -4.33 -41.94
CA ILE A 52 22.96 -3.61 -41.71
C ILE A 52 22.06 -4.39 -40.74
N ILE A 53 21.88 -5.69 -40.91
CA ILE A 53 21.07 -6.53 -40.01
C ILE A 53 21.59 -6.45 -38.58
N ILE A 54 22.91 -6.54 -38.41
CA ILE A 54 23.56 -6.52 -37.09
C ILE A 54 23.49 -5.10 -36.48
N LEU A 55 23.64 -4.06 -37.28
CA LEU A 55 23.47 -2.67 -36.84
C LEU A 55 22.04 -2.42 -36.36
N ILE A 56 21.04 -2.87 -37.12
CA ILE A 56 19.62 -2.80 -36.71
C ILE A 56 19.40 -3.58 -35.42
N ASN A 57 19.96 -4.79 -35.30
CA ASN A 57 19.90 -5.57 -34.07
C ASN A 57 20.48 -4.81 -32.88
N ARG A 58 21.62 -4.15 -33.06
CA ARG A 58 22.28 -3.38 -32.02
C ARG A 58 21.47 -2.16 -31.59
N ILE A 59 20.96 -1.38 -32.55
CA ILE A 59 20.08 -0.23 -32.30
C ILE A 59 18.85 -0.69 -31.51
N LYS A 60 18.25 -1.83 -31.90
CA LYS A 60 17.15 -2.41 -31.14
C LYS A 60 17.58 -2.74 -29.73
N HIS A 61 18.70 -3.42 -29.50
CA HIS A 61 19.22 -3.76 -28.15
C HIS A 61 19.56 -2.57 -27.26
N ILE A 62 19.78 -1.35 -27.79
CA ILE A 62 20.04 -0.16 -26.97
C ILE A 62 18.80 0.30 -26.21
N LYS A 63 17.59 -0.01 -26.71
CA LYS A 63 16.35 0.40 -26.03
C LYS A 63 16.21 -0.28 -24.66
N GLY A 64 15.79 0.51 -23.66
CA GLY A 64 15.60 0.06 -22.28
C GLY A 64 16.79 0.35 -21.36
N ILE A 65 16.67 -0.05 -20.10
CA ILE A 65 17.68 0.16 -19.07
C ILE A 65 18.55 -1.10 -18.98
N SER A 66 19.86 -0.94 -19.05
CA SER A 66 20.79 -2.08 -18.91
C SER A 66 20.85 -2.58 -17.49
N ILE A 67 20.90 -3.90 -17.33
CA ILE A 67 21.25 -4.55 -16.08
C ILE A 67 22.79 -4.49 -15.95
N GLN A 68 23.28 -4.04 -14.79
CA GLN A 68 24.70 -4.05 -14.47
C GLN A 68 25.05 -5.29 -13.65
N ASP A 69 26.19 -5.89 -13.98
CA ASP A 69 26.79 -6.95 -13.19
C ASP A 69 27.63 -6.30 -12.09
N GLN A 70 27.03 -6.14 -10.92
CA GLN A 70 27.69 -5.65 -9.71
C GLN A 70 27.47 -6.66 -8.59
N SER A 71 28.46 -6.84 -7.73
CA SER A 71 28.26 -7.62 -6.51
C SER A 71 27.24 -6.94 -5.59
N LYS A 72 26.66 -7.72 -4.68
CA LYS A 72 25.70 -7.19 -3.68
C LYS A 72 26.33 -6.06 -2.87
N SER A 73 27.59 -6.20 -2.48
CA SER A 73 28.31 -5.20 -1.69
C SER A 73 28.58 -3.91 -2.48
N GLU A 74 28.95 -4.01 -3.75
CA GLU A 74 29.18 -2.85 -4.62
C GLU A 74 27.89 -2.08 -4.90
N ALA A 75 26.81 -2.78 -5.24
CA ALA A 75 25.54 -2.14 -5.56
C ALA A 75 24.89 -1.45 -4.35
N LEU A 76 25.14 -1.96 -3.14
CA LEU A 76 24.68 -1.35 -1.90
C LEU A 76 25.56 -0.19 -1.41
N ASN A 77 26.71 0.07 -2.05
CA ASN A 77 27.59 1.19 -1.73
C ASN A 77 27.07 2.50 -2.34
N LEU A 78 25.89 2.92 -1.88
CA LEU A 78 25.22 4.13 -2.36
C LEU A 78 25.76 5.39 -1.67
N ASN A 79 25.98 6.45 -2.44
CA ASN A 79 26.10 7.79 -1.86
C ASN A 79 24.70 8.30 -1.48
N LEU A 80 24.24 7.99 -0.26
CA LEU A 80 22.91 8.33 0.24
C LEU A 80 22.60 9.83 0.26
N SER A 81 23.60 10.71 0.12
CA SER A 81 23.35 12.15 -0.03
C SER A 81 22.82 12.53 -1.42
N GLN A 82 23.21 11.77 -2.46
CA GLN A 82 22.91 12.07 -3.87
C GLN A 82 22.01 11.03 -4.52
N GLN A 83 22.02 9.80 -4.03
CA GLN A 83 21.35 8.64 -4.62
C GLN A 83 20.50 7.94 -3.56
N SER A 84 19.62 7.07 -4.03
CA SER A 84 18.86 6.15 -3.18
C SER A 84 18.69 4.83 -3.90
N GLY A 85 18.35 3.78 -3.14
CA GLY A 85 18.10 2.45 -3.68
C GLY A 85 16.62 2.09 -3.57
N ILE A 86 16.16 1.24 -4.47
CA ILE A 86 14.86 0.60 -4.38
C ILE A 86 15.09 -0.89 -4.57
N PHE A 87 14.82 -1.66 -3.53
CA PHE A 87 15.00 -3.12 -3.54
C PHE A 87 13.64 -3.82 -3.68
N ILE A 88 13.56 -4.70 -4.68
CA ILE A 88 12.37 -5.49 -4.99
C ILE A 88 12.77 -6.96 -4.84
N PRO A 89 12.36 -7.64 -3.76
CA PRO A 89 12.68 -9.05 -3.53
C PRO A 89 12.04 -9.93 -4.60
N ILE A 90 12.87 -10.77 -5.23
CA ILE A 90 12.46 -11.81 -6.18
C ILE A 90 13.18 -13.09 -5.77
N PRO A 91 12.49 -14.23 -5.60
CA PRO A 91 13.12 -15.49 -5.23
C PRO A 91 14.22 -15.88 -6.22
N LEU A 92 15.32 -16.46 -5.73
CA LEU A 92 16.46 -16.88 -6.56
C LEU A 92 16.06 -17.80 -7.73
N SER A 93 15.10 -18.71 -7.50
CA SER A 93 14.56 -19.63 -8.51
C SER A 93 13.88 -18.92 -9.69
N GLU A 94 13.49 -17.66 -9.49
CA GLU A 94 12.82 -16.82 -10.49
C GLU A 94 13.75 -15.74 -11.03
N LEU A 95 14.72 -15.29 -10.23
CA LEU A 95 15.73 -14.32 -10.63
C LEU A 95 16.55 -14.81 -11.84
N SER A 96 16.87 -16.10 -11.90
CA SER A 96 17.60 -16.72 -13.02
C SER A 96 16.89 -16.62 -14.38
N LYS A 97 15.58 -16.35 -14.38
CA LYS A 97 14.80 -16.17 -15.61
C LYS A 97 14.98 -14.77 -16.20
N ILE A 98 15.53 -13.83 -15.44
CA ILE A 98 15.89 -12.48 -15.90
C ILE A 98 17.32 -12.55 -16.45
N ASN A 99 17.46 -12.34 -17.76
CA ASN A 99 18.77 -12.44 -18.40
C ASN A 99 19.49 -11.08 -18.33
N SER A 100 20.64 -10.99 -17.66
CA SER A 100 21.41 -9.75 -17.48
C SER A 100 21.95 -9.15 -18.77
N GLU A 101 22.11 -9.94 -19.84
CA GLU A 101 22.59 -9.47 -21.14
C GLU A 101 21.55 -8.64 -21.92
N HIS A 102 20.30 -8.62 -21.45
CA HIS A 102 19.18 -7.95 -22.10
C HIS A 102 18.66 -6.78 -21.25
N ASN A 103 18.42 -5.65 -21.91
CA ASN A 103 17.89 -4.46 -21.25
C ASN A 103 16.43 -4.64 -20.84
N ILE A 104 16.03 -4.04 -19.72
CA ILE A 104 14.64 -3.95 -19.25
C ILE A 104 13.96 -2.81 -20.00
N LEU A 105 12.91 -3.12 -20.77
CA LEU A 105 12.07 -2.13 -21.43
C LEU A 105 11.03 -1.56 -20.47
N GLU A 106 10.34 -2.47 -19.79
CA GLU A 106 9.25 -2.13 -18.89
C GLU A 106 9.27 -3.06 -17.67
N TYR A 107 8.90 -2.49 -16.54
CA TYR A 107 8.53 -3.22 -15.33
C TYR A 107 7.16 -2.73 -14.93
N HIS A 108 6.28 -3.60 -14.49
CA HIS A 108 5.05 -3.17 -13.84
C HIS A 108 4.60 -4.17 -12.79
N THR A 109 4.01 -3.66 -11.71
CA THR A 109 3.28 -4.46 -10.74
C THR A 109 1.79 -4.21 -10.84
N LYS A 110 1.02 -5.27 -10.61
CA LYS A 110 -0.43 -5.20 -10.44
C LYS A 110 -0.81 -5.81 -9.10
N PRO A 111 -1.66 -5.15 -8.29
CA PRO A 111 -2.15 -5.73 -7.06
C PRO A 111 -2.94 -7.01 -7.39
N ILE A 112 -2.84 -8.00 -6.51
CA ILE A 112 -3.62 -9.23 -6.55
C ILE A 112 -4.80 -9.01 -5.61
N ASP A 113 -6.00 -8.86 -6.17
CA ASP A 113 -7.23 -8.67 -5.39
C ASP A 113 -7.63 -9.90 -4.54
N ASP A 114 -6.99 -11.05 -4.80
CA ASP A 114 -7.44 -12.38 -4.37
C ASP A 114 -6.78 -12.93 -3.11
N ASN A 115 -5.64 -12.39 -2.65
CA ASN A 115 -4.90 -12.97 -1.52
C ASN A 115 -4.72 -12.03 -0.33
N LEU A 116 -5.83 -11.71 0.32
CA LEU A 116 -5.88 -11.41 1.77
C LEU A 116 -5.73 -12.70 2.61
N THR A 117 -4.87 -13.64 2.20
CA THR A 117 -4.51 -14.78 3.03
C THR A 117 -3.69 -14.26 4.21
N CYS A 118 -4.20 -14.54 5.40
CA CYS A 118 -3.70 -14.10 6.68
C CYS A 118 -2.20 -14.44 6.91
N ILE A 119 -1.55 -13.63 7.77
CA ILE A 119 -0.37 -13.93 8.60
C ILE A 119 1.02 -13.83 7.90
N ASP A 120 1.57 -12.60 7.81
CA ASP A 120 2.93 -12.25 8.33
C ASP A 120 3.49 -10.96 7.72
N THR A 121 3.08 -10.54 6.52
CA THR A 121 3.64 -9.35 5.87
C THR A 121 2.55 -8.37 5.43
N MET A 122 2.63 -7.13 5.94
CA MET A 122 1.72 -6.02 5.65
C MET A 122 1.90 -5.54 4.22
N CYS A 123 1.55 -6.35 3.23
CA CYS A 123 1.71 -5.95 1.87
C CYS A 123 0.61 -6.47 0.96
N ASN A 124 0.10 -5.58 0.11
CA ASN A 124 -0.62 -6.02 -1.07
C ASN A 124 0.30 -6.93 -1.86
N LEU A 125 -0.07 -8.20 -1.98
CA LEU A 125 0.61 -9.10 -2.89
C LEU A 125 0.46 -8.54 -4.30
N MET A 126 1.58 -8.43 -4.99
CA MET A 126 1.66 -7.82 -6.31
C MET A 126 2.23 -8.82 -7.31
N ASN A 127 1.51 -9.00 -8.41
CA ASN A 127 2.05 -9.68 -9.58
C ASN A 127 2.99 -8.72 -10.30
N ALA A 128 4.26 -9.08 -10.40
CA ALA A 128 5.23 -8.36 -11.20
C ALA A 128 5.25 -8.88 -12.65
N SER A 129 5.68 -8.02 -13.54
CA SER A 129 5.96 -8.36 -14.93
C SER A 129 7.15 -7.53 -15.40
N ILE A 130 8.12 -8.20 -15.98
CA ILE A 130 9.35 -7.61 -16.53
C ILE A 130 9.35 -7.89 -18.02
N MET A 131 9.51 -6.86 -18.84
CA MET A 131 9.67 -7.00 -20.28
C MET A 131 11.12 -6.71 -20.66
N GLN A 132 11.82 -7.69 -21.21
CA GLN A 132 13.20 -7.56 -21.68
C GLN A 132 13.28 -7.45 -23.19
N ASN A 133 14.24 -6.66 -23.65
CA ASN A 133 14.51 -6.42 -25.06
C ASN A 133 15.42 -7.51 -25.65
N GLN A 134 14.92 -8.29 -26.62
CA GLN A 134 15.68 -9.33 -27.32
C GLN A 134 16.19 -8.90 -28.70
N GLY A 135 16.24 -7.60 -28.97
CA GLY A 135 16.77 -7.06 -30.22
C GLY A 135 15.83 -7.36 -31.39
N LEU A 136 16.32 -8.08 -32.40
CA LEU A 136 15.53 -8.47 -33.58
C LEU A 136 14.39 -9.45 -33.25
N PHE A 137 14.52 -10.24 -32.18
CA PHE A 137 13.50 -11.22 -31.77
C PHE A 137 12.32 -10.60 -31.00
N GLY A 138 12.28 -9.27 -30.88
CA GLY A 138 11.22 -8.55 -30.20
C GLY A 138 11.48 -8.42 -28.70
N SER A 139 10.41 -8.52 -27.91
CA SER A 139 10.49 -8.47 -26.44
C SER A 139 10.03 -9.78 -25.82
N ARG A 140 10.64 -10.14 -24.70
CA ARG A 140 10.22 -11.27 -23.88
C ARG A 140 9.62 -10.76 -22.58
N GLN A 141 8.40 -11.19 -22.29
CA GLN A 141 7.76 -10.92 -21.01
C GLN A 141 8.08 -12.06 -20.04
N PHE A 142 8.55 -11.70 -18.86
CA PHE A 142 8.74 -12.57 -17.72
C PHE A 142 7.77 -12.17 -16.62
N LYS A 143 7.03 -13.13 -16.09
CA LYS A 143 6.15 -12.95 -14.93
C LYS A 143 6.66 -13.88 -13.83
N PRO A 144 7.15 -13.33 -12.71
CA PRO A 144 7.36 -14.08 -11.48
C PRO A 144 6.17 -14.98 -11.16
N SER A 145 6.44 -16.23 -10.79
CA SER A 145 5.40 -17.19 -10.39
C SER A 145 4.89 -16.89 -8.98
N LYS A 146 5.73 -16.30 -8.13
CA LYS A 146 5.34 -15.83 -6.80
C LYS A 146 5.06 -14.33 -6.83
N ALA A 147 3.97 -13.97 -6.16
CA ALA A 147 3.64 -12.58 -5.91
C ALA A 147 4.70 -11.92 -5.02
N ILE A 148 5.02 -10.67 -5.35
CA ILE A 148 5.90 -9.84 -4.54
C ILE A 148 5.06 -9.27 -3.41
N SER A 149 5.49 -9.48 -2.17
CA SER A 149 4.88 -8.80 -1.03
C SER A 149 5.50 -7.43 -0.84
N ARG A 150 6.82 -7.31 -0.76
CA ARG A 150 7.47 -6.10 -0.27
C ARG A 150 8.19 -5.31 -1.37
N ILE A 151 8.28 -3.98 -1.20
CA ILE A 151 9.24 -3.12 -1.90
C ILE A 151 9.95 -2.33 -0.81
N ASP A 152 11.27 -2.23 -0.86
CA ASP A 152 12.07 -1.49 0.10
C ASP A 152 12.62 -0.22 -0.52
N LEU A 153 12.29 0.93 0.09
CA LEU A 153 12.92 2.20 -0.23
C LEU A 153 14.19 2.32 0.62
N VAL A 154 15.35 2.17 -0.02
CA VAL A 154 16.67 2.16 0.62
C VAL A 154 17.21 3.58 0.65
N THR A 155 16.88 4.30 1.73
CA THR A 155 17.22 5.72 1.92
C THR A 155 18.13 5.99 3.11
N ASP A 156 18.47 4.96 3.88
CA ASP A 156 19.33 5.06 5.06
C ASP A 156 20.19 3.80 5.21
N GLU A 157 21.24 3.91 6.02
CA GLU A 157 22.19 2.83 6.27
C GLU A 157 21.58 1.64 7.01
N ASN A 158 20.53 1.85 7.81
CA ASN A 158 19.89 0.75 8.55
C ASN A 158 19.23 -0.23 7.59
N ILE A 159 18.53 0.28 6.56
CA ILE A 159 17.92 -0.55 5.52
C ILE A 159 19.00 -1.22 4.68
N ILE A 160 20.07 -0.51 4.31
CA ILE A 160 21.22 -1.09 3.60
C ILE A 160 21.77 -2.28 4.39
N ASN A 161 22.07 -2.09 5.68
CA ASN A 161 22.64 -3.13 6.53
C ASN A 161 21.68 -4.31 6.69
N LYS A 162 20.37 -4.06 6.79
CA LYS A 162 19.35 -5.12 6.85
C LYS A 162 19.36 -5.98 5.58
N ILE A 163 19.43 -5.37 4.39
CA ILE A 163 19.49 -6.11 3.12
C ILE A 163 20.85 -6.82 3.01
N LYS A 164 21.95 -6.12 3.33
CA LYS A 164 23.31 -6.65 3.23
C LYS A 164 23.50 -7.91 4.08
N ASN A 165 23.03 -7.88 5.32
CA ASN A 165 23.22 -8.96 6.29
C ASN A 165 22.24 -10.13 6.10
N ASP A 166 21.21 -10.00 5.26
CA ASP A 166 20.32 -11.10 4.92
C ASP A 166 20.93 -11.96 3.80
N PRO A 167 21.39 -13.20 4.07
CA PRO A 167 22.00 -14.05 3.05
C PRO A 167 20.99 -14.52 2.00
N ASN A 168 19.69 -14.46 2.30
CA ASN A 168 18.61 -14.87 1.41
C ASN A 168 18.01 -13.71 0.63
N SER A 169 18.56 -12.48 0.77
CA SER A 169 18.04 -11.32 0.05
C SER A 169 18.38 -11.43 -1.44
N THR A 170 17.45 -11.95 -2.22
CA THR A 170 17.54 -12.00 -3.68
C THR A 170 16.53 -11.06 -4.30
N GLY A 171 16.87 -10.42 -5.41
CA GLY A 171 15.94 -9.50 -6.04
C GLY A 171 16.53 -8.56 -7.08
N ILE A 172 15.73 -7.57 -7.44
CA ILE A 172 16.15 -6.46 -8.30
C ILE A 172 16.46 -5.27 -7.40
N PHE A 173 17.62 -4.68 -7.60
CA PHE A 173 18.02 -3.43 -6.96
C PHE A 173 18.08 -2.33 -8.02
N ILE A 174 17.43 -1.21 -7.75
CA ILE A 174 17.35 -0.07 -8.66
C ILE A 174 18.01 1.11 -7.97
N THR A 175 19.09 1.64 -8.54
CA THR A 175 19.71 2.88 -8.04
C THR A 175 19.09 4.08 -8.74
N THR A 176 18.72 5.08 -7.97
CA THR A 176 18.17 6.33 -8.48
C THR A 176 19.26 7.36 -8.71
N LYS A 177 19.05 8.25 -9.68
CA LYS A 177 19.94 9.40 -9.94
C LYS A 177 19.90 10.48 -8.87
N SER A 178 18.84 10.49 -8.07
CA SER A 178 18.58 11.49 -7.04
C SER A 178 18.20 10.85 -5.71
N ASN A 179 18.49 11.56 -4.63
CA ASN A 179 18.06 11.20 -3.29
C ASN A 179 16.54 11.39 -3.14
N ILE A 180 15.85 10.38 -2.62
CA ILE A 180 14.38 10.39 -2.45
C ILE A 180 13.97 10.57 -0.98
N SER A 181 14.92 10.62 -0.05
CA SER A 181 14.69 10.59 1.40
C SER A 181 13.83 11.75 1.90
N GLU A 182 14.00 12.95 1.35
CA GLU A 182 13.22 14.15 1.70
C GLU A 182 11.78 14.08 1.19
N GLN A 183 11.54 13.33 0.12
CA GLN A 183 10.20 13.18 -0.45
C GLN A 183 9.38 12.19 0.37
N ILE A 184 10.01 11.28 1.11
CA ILE A 184 9.34 10.18 1.79
C ILE A 184 8.88 10.60 3.19
N ILE A 185 7.63 10.27 3.50
CA ILE A 185 7.11 10.39 4.87
C ILE A 185 7.81 9.36 5.76
N LYS A 186 8.67 9.85 6.65
CA LYS A 186 9.33 9.06 7.70
C LYS A 186 8.30 8.56 8.73
N ASP A 187 8.65 7.52 9.49
CA ASP A 187 7.83 6.96 10.58
C ASP A 187 6.40 6.58 10.16
N SER A 188 6.27 5.99 8.97
CA SER A 188 5.00 5.52 8.42
C SER A 188 5.13 4.10 7.86
N ILE A 189 4.06 3.32 8.01
CA ILE A 189 3.91 2.02 7.36
C ILE A 189 3.54 2.28 5.89
N LYS A 190 4.24 1.65 4.95
CA LYS A 190 4.05 1.86 3.51
C LYS A 190 3.32 0.67 2.90
N VAL A 191 2.12 0.92 2.37
CA VAL A 191 1.34 -0.07 1.61
C VAL A 191 1.48 0.22 0.13
N TYR A 192 2.24 -0.62 -0.57
CA TYR A 192 2.53 -0.43 -1.99
C TYR A 192 1.33 -0.84 -2.86
N ASN A 193 0.99 0.00 -3.83
CA ASN A 193 -0.12 -0.23 -4.74
C ASN A 193 0.37 -0.60 -6.14
N HIS A 194 1.42 0.09 -6.59
CA HIS A 194 1.88 0.02 -7.96
C HIS A 194 3.34 0.45 -8.06
N ALA A 195 4.11 -0.24 -8.88
CA ALA A 195 5.43 0.18 -9.33
C ALA A 195 5.52 -0.05 -10.84
N SER A 196 6.05 0.92 -11.59
CA SER A 196 6.28 0.77 -13.02
C SER A 196 7.56 1.47 -13.48
N ILE A 197 8.29 0.81 -14.37
CA ILE A 197 9.41 1.41 -15.08
C ILE A 197 8.98 1.64 -16.52
N LYS A 198 9.09 2.89 -16.98
CA LYS A 198 8.84 3.28 -18.37
C LYS A 198 9.76 4.43 -18.75
N ASN A 199 10.38 4.33 -19.94
CA ASN A 199 11.25 5.37 -20.50
C ASN A 199 12.38 5.84 -19.54
N GLY A 200 13.01 4.93 -18.80
CA GLY A 200 14.10 5.28 -17.88
C GLY A 200 13.66 5.85 -16.53
N LYS A 201 12.35 5.99 -16.29
CA LYS A 201 11.78 6.49 -15.04
C LYS A 201 11.06 5.38 -14.30
N LEU A 202 11.20 5.37 -12.98
CA LEU A 202 10.48 4.50 -12.07
C LEU A 202 9.40 5.33 -11.36
N LEU A 203 8.15 4.88 -11.50
CA LEU A 203 7.01 5.37 -10.74
C LEU A 203 6.69 4.35 -9.65
N ILE A 204 6.57 4.79 -8.39
CA ILE A 204 6.08 3.97 -7.28
C ILE A 204 4.93 4.71 -6.61
N SER A 205 3.79 4.05 -6.49
CA SER A 205 2.63 4.52 -5.75
C SER A 205 2.45 3.70 -4.49
N PHE A 206 2.36 4.37 -3.35
CA PHE A 206 2.13 3.76 -2.05
C PHE A 206 1.25 4.64 -1.16
N ILE A 207 0.59 4.01 -0.20
CA ILE A 207 -0.14 4.69 0.87
C ILE A 207 0.75 4.68 2.10
N ASN A 208 1.02 5.86 2.65
CA ASN A 208 1.64 6.01 3.96
C ASN A 208 0.54 5.93 5.03
N LEU A 209 0.70 5.02 5.97
CA LEU A 209 -0.14 4.88 7.16
C LEU A 209 0.68 5.37 8.36
N LYS A 210 0.36 6.56 8.85
CA LYS A 210 0.99 7.14 10.04
C LYS A 210 0.12 6.82 11.24
N THR A 211 0.54 5.90 12.10
CA THR A 211 -0.23 5.50 13.29
C THR A 211 0.06 6.42 14.47
N CYS A 212 -0.98 6.79 15.20
CA CYS A 212 -0.85 7.43 16.50
C CYS A 212 -0.93 6.36 17.58
N THR A 213 0.22 5.84 18.02
CA THR A 213 0.25 5.04 19.26
C THR A 213 0.38 5.98 20.45
N ASN A 214 -0.29 5.66 21.58
CA ASN A 214 -0.19 6.44 22.82
C ASN A 214 1.24 6.49 23.39
N THR A 215 2.13 5.61 22.91
CA THR A 215 3.51 5.43 23.39
C THR A 215 4.55 6.18 22.56
N GLN A 216 4.21 6.62 21.35
CA GLN A 216 5.18 7.28 20.46
C GLN A 216 4.92 8.80 20.43
N LYS A 217 5.99 9.57 20.65
CA LYS A 217 6.04 11.04 20.43
C LYS A 217 5.97 11.40 18.94
N ILE A 218 5.18 10.70 18.14
CA ILE A 218 4.99 11.10 16.74
C ILE A 218 4.09 12.34 16.77
N ALA A 219 4.71 13.49 16.51
CA ALA A 219 4.00 14.74 16.31
C ALA A 219 3.22 14.65 15.00
N TYR A 220 1.90 14.74 15.11
CA TYR A 220 1.06 14.98 13.96
C TYR A 220 1.16 16.47 13.63
N THR A 221 1.23 16.81 12.34
CA THR A 221 1.14 18.22 11.91
C THR A 221 -0.28 18.74 12.09
N ILE A 222 -0.47 20.05 11.99
CA ILE A 222 -1.82 20.65 12.07
C ILE A 222 -2.70 20.10 10.95
N GLU A 223 -2.18 19.98 9.73
CA GLU A 223 -2.90 19.42 8.58
C GLU A 223 -3.26 17.94 8.78
N GLU A 224 -2.45 17.22 9.55
CA GLU A 224 -2.74 15.83 9.92
C GLU A 224 -3.89 15.73 10.92
N PHE A 225 -3.92 16.61 11.93
CA PHE A 225 -5.07 16.68 12.83
C PHE A 225 -6.34 17.15 12.14
N ASP A 226 -6.22 18.04 11.15
CA ASP A 226 -7.33 18.52 10.33
C ASP A 226 -8.07 17.34 9.65
N ILE A 227 -7.32 16.38 9.10
CA ILE A 227 -7.89 15.15 8.50
C ILE A 227 -8.74 14.38 9.52
N LEU A 228 -8.30 14.26 10.78
CA LEU A 228 -9.05 13.57 11.83
C LEU A 228 -10.31 14.34 12.25
N LEU A 229 -10.21 15.67 12.29
CA LEU A 229 -11.32 16.56 12.66
C LEU A 229 -12.45 16.52 11.63
N GLN A 230 -12.13 16.31 10.35
CA GLN A 230 -13.12 16.18 9.28
C GLN A 230 -13.89 14.84 9.31
N SER A 231 -13.41 13.83 10.05
CA SER A 231 -14.10 12.54 10.11
C SER A 231 -15.51 12.68 10.70
N GLN A 232 -16.44 11.92 10.14
CA GLN A 232 -17.82 11.87 10.60
C GLN A 232 -17.89 11.26 12.01
N ALA A 233 -18.73 11.84 12.86
CA ALA A 233 -19.04 11.27 14.17
C ALA A 233 -20.07 10.13 14.05
N THR A 234 -20.06 9.21 15.02
CA THR A 234 -21.02 8.09 15.06
C THR A 234 -22.46 8.56 15.16
N HIS A 235 -23.36 7.83 14.48
CA HIS A 235 -24.80 8.09 14.41
C HIS A 235 -25.53 8.17 15.76
N ASN A 236 -24.96 7.62 16.84
CA ASN A 236 -25.56 7.66 18.19
C ASN A 236 -25.71 9.08 18.78
N LEU A 237 -25.19 10.11 18.10
CA LEU A 237 -25.34 11.52 18.46
C LEU A 237 -26.51 12.23 17.75
N GLY A 238 -27.35 11.50 17.02
CA GLY A 238 -28.63 12.02 16.50
C GLY A 238 -28.55 12.84 15.21
N ASN A 239 -27.36 13.17 14.69
CA ASN A 239 -27.20 13.89 13.42
C ASN A 239 -26.15 13.24 12.48
N PRO A 240 -26.53 12.85 11.24
CA PRO A 240 -25.63 12.20 10.29
C PRO A 240 -24.54 13.11 9.71
N LYS A 241 -24.56 14.43 9.94
CA LYS A 241 -23.57 15.37 9.39
C LYS A 241 -22.56 15.90 10.40
N LEU A 242 -22.63 15.44 11.65
CA LEU A 242 -21.73 15.89 12.70
C LEU A 242 -20.31 15.36 12.47
N THR A 243 -19.30 16.21 12.62
CA THR A 243 -17.88 15.86 12.50
C THR A 243 -17.18 15.82 13.85
N ILE A 244 -15.98 15.25 13.90
CA ILE A 244 -15.12 15.32 15.09
C ILE A 244 -14.77 16.77 15.43
N TYR A 245 -14.61 17.64 14.44
CA TYR A 245 -14.46 19.08 14.63
C TYR A 245 -15.61 19.67 15.43
N ASP A 246 -16.85 19.37 15.06
CA ASP A 246 -18.02 19.92 15.73
C ASP A 246 -18.08 19.49 17.21
N ILE A 247 -17.72 18.23 17.51
CA ILE A 247 -17.65 17.73 18.89
C ILE A 247 -16.54 18.43 19.68
N MET A 248 -15.35 18.58 19.10
CA MET A 248 -14.19 19.20 19.75
C MET A 248 -14.41 20.70 19.99
N ALA A 249 -14.94 21.41 18.99
CA ALA A 249 -15.27 22.82 19.08
C ALA A 249 -16.36 23.05 20.13
N LEU A 250 -17.41 22.22 20.16
CA LEU A 250 -18.45 22.31 21.18
C LEU A 250 -17.88 22.12 22.60
N ASP A 251 -17.12 21.06 22.84
CA ASP A 251 -16.54 20.79 24.16
C ASP A 251 -15.60 21.92 24.60
N THR A 252 -14.85 22.49 23.66
CA THR A 252 -13.98 23.65 23.91
C THR A 252 -14.78 24.90 24.29
N LEU A 253 -15.88 25.18 23.58
CA LEU A 253 -16.72 26.35 23.85
C LEU A 253 -17.54 26.24 25.14
N GLN A 254 -17.98 25.02 25.50
CA GLN A 254 -18.70 24.77 26.74
C GLN A 254 -17.81 24.94 27.98
N LYS A 255 -16.52 24.60 27.86
CA LYS A 255 -15.53 24.78 28.94
C LYS A 255 -14.97 26.20 28.99
N CYS A 256 -14.97 26.92 27.86
CA CYS A 256 -14.52 28.30 27.82
C CYS A 256 -15.44 29.17 28.70
N PRO A 257 -14.88 29.98 29.62
CA PRO A 257 -15.63 30.95 30.40
C PRO A 257 -16.47 31.87 29.51
N ASP A 258 -17.47 32.51 30.10
CA ASP A 258 -18.26 33.50 29.38
C ASP A 258 -17.38 34.65 28.92
N THR A 259 -17.52 35.01 27.65
CA THR A 259 -16.66 35.99 26.98
C THR A 259 -17.01 37.44 27.35
N ILE A 260 -17.78 37.62 28.42
CA ILE A 260 -18.15 38.93 28.97
C ILE A 260 -16.88 39.53 29.58
N PHE A 261 -16.61 40.81 29.29
CA PHE A 261 -15.45 41.52 29.82
C PHE A 261 -15.53 41.60 31.35
N ASN A 262 -14.59 40.94 32.03
CA ASN A 262 -14.33 41.09 33.44
C ASN A 262 -12.91 41.61 33.61
N ASP A 263 -12.76 42.81 34.17
CA ASP A 263 -11.48 43.50 34.32
C ASP A 263 -10.53 42.82 35.31
N GLN A 264 -11.05 41.95 36.19
CA GLN A 264 -10.26 41.27 37.23
C GLN A 264 -9.59 39.98 36.73
N GLU A 265 -10.29 39.21 35.91
CA GLU A 265 -9.76 37.98 35.31
C GLU A 265 -10.37 37.77 33.91
N PRO A 266 -9.72 38.32 32.87
CA PRO A 266 -10.22 38.20 31.51
C PRO A 266 -10.32 36.74 31.07
N TRP A 267 -11.38 36.38 30.34
CA TRP A 267 -11.62 35.00 29.89
C TRP A 267 -10.42 34.40 29.14
N PHE A 268 -9.69 35.22 28.37
CA PHE A 268 -8.52 34.80 27.59
C PHE A 268 -7.27 34.47 28.44
N ASN A 269 -7.24 34.86 29.72
CA ASN A 269 -6.15 34.54 30.63
C ASN A 269 -6.31 33.17 31.32
N THR A 270 -7.54 32.65 31.39
CA THR A 270 -7.86 31.33 31.94
C THR A 270 -7.25 30.20 31.12
N GLN A 271 -7.07 29.02 31.72
CA GLN A 271 -6.53 27.86 31.00
C GLN A 271 -7.45 27.44 29.85
N GLU A 272 -8.75 27.40 30.09
CA GLU A 272 -9.79 27.05 29.12
C GLU A 272 -9.89 28.08 27.99
N GLY A 273 -9.79 29.38 28.31
CA GLY A 273 -9.74 30.45 27.32
C GLY A 273 -8.51 30.34 26.41
N LYS A 274 -7.33 30.05 26.98
CA LYS A 274 -6.10 29.81 26.20
C LYS A 274 -6.21 28.58 25.30
N ILE A 275 -6.85 27.49 25.78
CA ILE A 275 -7.14 26.31 24.96
C ILE A 275 -8.07 26.67 23.81
N ALA A 276 -9.13 27.45 24.06
CA ALA A 276 -10.07 27.88 23.03
C ALA A 276 -9.39 28.74 21.96
N ILE A 277 -8.63 29.75 22.39
CA ILE A 277 -7.84 30.61 21.49
C ILE A 277 -6.90 29.77 20.63
N MET A 278 -6.15 28.84 21.23
CA MET A 278 -5.20 28.00 20.51
C MET A 278 -5.90 27.06 19.52
N PHE A 279 -6.95 26.36 19.95
CA PHE A 279 -7.71 25.44 19.09
C PHE A 279 -8.29 26.18 17.88
N PHE A 280 -8.97 27.31 18.09
CA PHE A 280 -9.53 28.08 16.99
C PHE A 280 -8.41 28.73 16.15
N ARG A 281 -7.30 29.20 16.73
CA ARG A 281 -6.16 29.69 15.92
C ARG A 281 -5.60 28.62 14.98
N MET A 282 -5.55 27.36 15.42
CA MET A 282 -5.06 26.23 14.63
C MET A 282 -6.05 25.78 13.53
N PHE A 283 -7.37 25.74 13.82
CA PHE A 283 -8.33 25.02 12.97
C PHE A 283 -9.52 25.86 12.43
N ASN A 284 -9.73 27.12 12.85
CA ASN A 284 -10.94 27.87 12.46
C ASN A 284 -11.06 28.14 10.95
N LYS A 285 -9.94 28.40 10.27
CA LYS A 285 -9.95 28.95 8.91
C LYS A 285 -10.42 27.95 7.85
N GLN A 286 -10.42 26.66 8.18
CA GLN A 286 -10.69 25.58 7.23
C GLN A 286 -12.04 24.89 7.46
N HIS A 287 -12.72 25.17 8.58
CA HIS A 287 -13.91 24.44 8.99
C HIS A 287 -15.12 25.36 9.19
N THR A 288 -16.23 25.03 8.55
CA THR A 288 -17.54 25.61 8.90
C THR A 288 -18.10 24.85 10.08
N PHE A 289 -18.18 25.47 11.26
CA PHE A 289 -18.85 24.87 12.41
C PHE A 289 -20.35 24.76 12.13
N HIS A 290 -20.92 23.55 12.14
CA HIS A 290 -22.29 23.30 11.69
C HIS A 290 -23.29 23.45 12.84
N TYR A 291 -23.54 24.68 13.29
CA TYR A 291 -24.44 25.00 14.40
C TYR A 291 -25.83 24.34 14.30
N ASN A 292 -26.40 24.28 13.10
CA ASN A 292 -27.75 23.75 12.85
C ASN A 292 -27.85 22.23 13.09
N ASN A 293 -26.71 21.55 13.21
CA ASN A 293 -26.65 20.11 13.35
C ASN A 293 -26.46 19.65 14.80
N LEU A 294 -26.30 20.59 15.74
CA LEU A 294 -26.08 20.30 17.15
C LEU A 294 -27.40 20.26 17.94
N PRO A 295 -27.61 19.25 18.81
CA PRO A 295 -28.81 19.15 19.64
C PRO A 295 -28.71 20.06 20.87
N ILE A 296 -28.63 21.38 20.67
CA ILE A 296 -28.39 22.36 21.74
C ILE A 296 -29.42 23.49 21.68
N SER A 297 -29.98 23.84 22.84
CA SER A 297 -30.98 24.90 22.99
C SER A 297 -30.43 26.32 22.90
N ASN A 298 -29.12 26.52 23.11
CA ASN A 298 -28.46 27.83 23.20
C ASN A 298 -27.45 28.10 22.07
N VAL A 299 -27.90 27.98 20.83
CA VAL A 299 -27.06 28.16 19.63
C VAL A 299 -26.55 29.60 19.49
N GLU A 300 -27.36 30.61 19.82
CA GLU A 300 -26.98 32.03 19.68
C GLU A 300 -25.84 32.42 20.63
N HIS A 301 -25.82 31.91 21.85
CA HIS A 301 -24.72 32.14 22.78
C HIS A 301 -23.40 31.54 22.27
N LEU A 302 -23.44 30.34 21.68
CA LEU A 302 -22.25 29.71 21.09
C LEU A 302 -21.72 30.50 19.88
N LYS A 303 -22.61 31.02 19.03
CA LYS A 303 -22.22 31.91 17.91
C LYS A 303 -21.51 33.15 18.42
N THR A 304 -22.06 33.81 19.44
CA THR A 304 -21.45 35.00 20.06
C THR A 304 -20.09 34.67 20.65
N LYS A 305 -19.94 33.57 21.40
CA LYS A 305 -18.64 33.12 21.93
C LYS A 305 -17.61 32.89 20.83
N ILE A 306 -17.96 32.17 19.76
CA ILE A 306 -17.05 31.93 18.63
C ILE A 306 -16.63 33.26 18.00
N LYS A 307 -17.58 34.17 17.76
CA LYS A 307 -17.31 35.49 17.18
C LYS A 307 -16.35 36.29 18.06
N THR A 308 -16.57 36.34 19.37
CA THR A 308 -15.68 37.05 20.30
C THR A 308 -14.28 36.44 20.33
N ILE A 309 -14.15 35.11 20.29
CA ILE A 309 -12.85 34.44 20.22
C ILE A 309 -12.14 34.77 18.90
N GLN A 310 -12.87 34.77 17.78
CA GLN A 310 -12.34 35.12 16.46
C GLN A 310 -11.86 36.57 16.40
N GLU A 311 -12.70 37.51 16.82
CA GLU A 311 -12.34 38.93 16.91
C GLU A 311 -11.11 39.14 17.80
N TYR A 312 -11.02 38.43 18.93
CA TYR A 312 -9.83 38.45 19.78
C TYR A 312 -8.59 37.93 19.06
N ILE A 313 -8.67 36.80 18.35
CA ILE A 313 -7.54 36.23 17.59
C ILE A 313 -7.08 37.18 16.48
N GLU A 314 -8.00 37.81 15.76
CA GLU A 314 -7.70 38.75 14.67
C GLU A 314 -7.03 40.02 15.20
N ASN A 315 -7.58 40.60 16.27
CA ASN A 315 -7.05 41.82 16.88
C ASN A 315 -5.72 41.62 17.60
N ASN A 316 -5.40 40.38 18.02
CA ASN A 316 -4.18 40.03 18.74
C ASN A 316 -3.25 39.12 17.94
N ALA A 317 -3.38 39.08 16.60
CA ALA A 317 -2.63 38.17 15.73
C ALA A 317 -1.09 38.32 15.82
N THR A 318 -0.61 39.49 16.25
CA THR A 318 0.81 39.82 16.47
C THR A 318 1.34 39.41 17.85
N ILE A 319 0.48 39.01 18.79
CA ILE A 319 0.94 38.47 20.08
C ILE A 319 1.44 37.04 19.80
N GLU A 320 2.76 36.88 19.85
CA GLU A 320 3.38 35.57 20.02
C GLU A 320 2.87 34.98 21.33
N TYR A 321 1.87 34.11 21.23
CA TYR A 321 1.56 33.23 22.34
C TYR A 321 2.79 32.34 22.49
N PRO A 322 3.57 32.44 23.58
CA PRO A 322 4.74 31.62 23.77
C PRO A 322 4.30 30.18 23.60
N ASP A 323 4.99 29.47 22.71
CA ASP A 323 4.63 28.16 22.19
C ASP A 323 4.32 27.22 23.37
N ASN A 324 3.04 27.15 23.74
CA ASN A 324 2.65 26.48 24.97
C ASN A 324 2.49 25.01 24.63
N TYR A 325 3.62 24.34 24.48
CA TYR A 325 3.76 22.92 24.15
C TYR A 325 2.75 22.07 24.92
N ASN A 326 2.46 22.43 26.18
CA ASN A 326 1.47 21.75 27.01
C ASN A 326 0.03 21.90 26.49
N ILE A 327 -0.38 23.10 26.06
CA ILE A 327 -1.70 23.35 25.47
C ILE A 327 -1.84 22.63 24.13
N THR A 328 -0.85 22.74 23.25
CA THR A 328 -0.85 22.06 21.94
C THR A 328 -0.90 20.55 22.10
N THR A 329 -0.14 20.00 23.05
CA THR A 329 -0.16 18.57 23.41
C THR A 329 -1.51 18.15 23.99
N TYR A 330 -2.11 18.98 24.85
CA TYR A 330 -3.45 18.73 25.40
C TYR A 330 -4.50 18.66 24.28
N ILE A 331 -4.53 19.66 23.39
CA ILE A 331 -5.45 19.71 22.23
C ILE A 331 -5.25 18.46 21.37
N SER A 332 -4.01 18.13 21.04
CA SER A 332 -3.64 16.95 20.25
C SER A 332 -4.15 15.64 20.85
N ASN A 333 -3.94 15.44 22.15
CA ASN A 333 -4.38 14.24 22.87
C ASN A 333 -5.90 14.16 22.95
N LYS A 334 -6.56 15.31 23.08
CA LYS A 334 -8.02 15.38 23.14
C LYS A 334 -8.67 15.07 21.79
N ILE A 335 -8.13 15.59 20.69
CA ILE A 335 -8.56 15.23 19.33
C ILE A 335 -8.45 13.72 19.13
N LYS A 336 -7.31 13.10 19.49
CA LYS A 336 -7.11 11.65 19.40
C LYS A 336 -8.13 10.87 20.22
N SER A 337 -8.37 11.29 21.46
CA SER A 337 -9.34 10.65 22.35
C SER A 337 -10.77 10.73 21.81
N ILE A 338 -11.20 11.91 21.35
CA ILE A 338 -12.53 12.10 20.75
C ILE A 338 -12.64 11.28 19.46
N TYR A 339 -11.62 11.28 18.60
CA TYR A 339 -11.61 10.47 17.38
C TYR A 339 -11.77 8.97 17.68
N LEU A 340 -10.99 8.43 18.61
CA LEU A 340 -11.08 7.01 18.98
C LEU A 340 -12.42 6.62 19.59
N THR A 341 -13.10 7.53 20.29
CA THR A 341 -14.33 7.22 21.04
C THR A 341 -15.62 7.62 20.33
N LYS A 342 -15.56 8.55 19.37
CA LYS A 342 -16.74 9.16 18.72
C LYS A 342 -16.70 9.14 17.20
N SER A 343 -15.58 8.82 16.55
CA SER A 343 -15.51 8.78 15.08
C SER A 343 -16.21 7.54 14.54
N ALA A 344 -16.94 7.72 13.43
CA ALA A 344 -17.47 6.61 12.66
C ALA A 344 -16.35 5.71 12.13
N ASP A 345 -15.15 6.25 11.89
CA ASP A 345 -13.99 5.48 11.41
C ASP A 345 -13.54 4.38 12.39
N THR A 346 -13.80 4.58 13.69
CA THR A 346 -13.34 3.72 14.79
C THR A 346 -14.48 3.01 15.51
N ASN A 347 -15.73 3.45 15.32
CA ASN A 347 -16.89 2.97 16.08
C ASN A 347 -18.10 2.59 15.20
N ASP A 348 -18.02 2.72 13.87
CA ASP A 348 -19.07 2.27 12.95
C ASP A 348 -18.60 1.07 12.11
N TYR A 349 -19.46 0.05 12.03
CA TYR A 349 -19.22 -1.16 11.22
C TYR A 349 -18.90 -0.83 9.76
N ALA A 350 -19.55 0.20 9.19
CA ALA A 350 -19.32 0.63 7.80
C ALA A 350 -17.84 0.96 7.51
N HIS A 351 -17.06 1.29 8.56
CA HIS A 351 -15.65 1.68 8.45
C HIS A 351 -14.68 0.64 9.01
N LEU A 352 -15.14 -0.52 9.48
CA LEU A 352 -14.27 -1.57 10.02
C LEU A 352 -13.15 -1.98 9.05
N TYR A 353 -13.43 -1.97 7.74
CA TYR A 353 -12.44 -2.26 6.70
C TYR A 353 -11.28 -1.26 6.65
N LYS A 354 -11.44 -0.02 7.15
CA LYS A 354 -10.40 1.03 7.10
C LYS A 354 -9.16 0.61 7.90
N ASN A 355 -9.35 0.06 9.10
CA ASN A 355 -8.26 -0.40 9.99
C ASN A 355 -7.68 -1.78 9.64
N ARG A 356 -8.05 -2.39 8.49
CA ARG A 356 -7.60 -3.73 8.11
C ARG A 356 -6.06 -3.87 8.01
N HIS A 357 -5.38 -2.75 7.79
CA HIS A 357 -3.92 -2.66 7.56
C HIS A 357 -3.14 -2.06 8.74
N ILE A 358 -3.67 -2.09 9.96
CA ILE A 358 -3.04 -1.38 11.10
C ILE A 358 -2.81 -2.32 12.28
N THR A 359 -1.64 -2.19 12.89
CA THR A 359 -1.18 -3.05 13.97
C THR A 359 -1.20 -2.35 15.33
N HIS A 360 -1.84 -2.99 16.32
CA HIS A 360 -1.38 -2.93 17.71
C HIS A 360 -0.83 -4.31 18.05
N THR A 361 0.43 -4.42 18.50
CA THR A 361 0.99 -5.66 19.07
C THR A 361 0.59 -6.96 18.34
N CYS A 362 0.74 -7.00 17.00
CA CYS A 362 0.43 -8.15 16.14
C CYS A 362 -1.05 -8.59 16.01
N GLN A 363 -2.03 -7.78 16.42
CA GLN A 363 -3.46 -8.10 16.28
C GLN A 363 -4.14 -7.19 15.25
N TRP A 364 -4.06 -7.59 13.98
CA TRP A 364 -4.63 -6.81 12.87
C TRP A 364 -6.14 -7.04 12.85
N VAL A 365 -6.96 -6.01 12.61
CA VAL A 365 -8.43 -6.19 12.51
C VAL A 365 -8.78 -7.27 11.48
N HIS A 366 -8.04 -7.32 10.36
CA HIS A 366 -8.14 -8.42 9.39
C HIS A 366 -7.88 -9.80 10.00
N ASN A 367 -6.75 -9.96 10.69
CA ASN A 367 -6.37 -11.24 11.28
C ASN A 367 -7.35 -11.66 12.38
N LEU A 368 -7.84 -10.71 13.18
CA LEU A 368 -8.82 -10.96 14.23
C LEU A 368 -10.14 -11.47 13.64
N ILE A 369 -10.67 -10.80 12.62
CA ILE A 369 -11.89 -11.23 11.92
C ILE A 369 -11.69 -12.61 11.29
N HIS A 370 -10.53 -12.84 10.68
CA HIS A 370 -10.19 -14.13 10.08
C HIS A 370 -10.09 -15.26 11.11
N ILE A 371 -9.48 -15.00 12.27
CA ILE A 371 -9.42 -15.96 13.38
C ILE A 371 -10.82 -16.22 13.94
N ASP A 372 -11.63 -15.18 14.11
CA ASP A 372 -13.01 -15.31 14.60
C ASP A 372 -13.85 -16.18 13.64
N ILE A 373 -13.73 -15.96 12.32
CA ILE A 373 -14.44 -16.75 11.30
C ILE A 373 -13.95 -18.20 11.24
N ARG A 374 -12.63 -18.42 11.31
CA ARG A 374 -12.02 -19.74 11.17
C ARG A 374 -12.18 -20.62 12.41
N CYS A 375 -12.07 -20.02 13.60
CA CYS A 375 -11.96 -20.77 14.85
C CYS A 375 -13.25 -20.77 15.69
N ASN A 376 -14.28 -20.00 15.31
CA ASN A 376 -15.51 -19.91 16.08
C ASN A 376 -16.75 -19.96 15.17
N GLU A 377 -17.40 -21.12 15.15
CA GLU A 377 -18.62 -21.36 14.39
C GLU A 377 -19.70 -20.32 14.65
N LEU A 378 -20.01 -19.98 15.92
CA LEU A 378 -21.03 -18.99 16.23
C LEU A 378 -20.71 -17.61 15.62
N LEU A 379 -19.45 -17.19 15.71
CA LEU A 379 -19.01 -15.93 15.10
C LEU A 379 -19.13 -15.98 13.58
N LYS A 380 -18.79 -17.11 12.95
CA LYS A 380 -18.98 -17.31 11.50
C LYS A 380 -20.43 -17.10 11.06
N TYR A 381 -21.41 -17.58 11.83
CA TYR A 381 -22.84 -17.29 11.59
C TYR A 381 -23.15 -15.80 11.77
N ILE A 382 -22.62 -15.14 12.80
CA ILE A 382 -22.83 -13.70 13.05
C ILE A 382 -22.26 -12.86 11.90
N TYR A 383 -21.04 -13.16 11.42
CA TYR A 383 -20.43 -12.52 10.26
C TYR A 383 -21.21 -12.75 8.97
N THR A 384 -21.69 -13.98 8.77
CA THR A 384 -22.51 -14.31 7.58
C THR A 384 -23.83 -13.54 7.58
N LEU A 385 -24.46 -13.38 8.74
CA LEU A 385 -25.66 -12.55 8.89
C LEU A 385 -25.36 -11.06 8.68
N ALA A 386 -24.30 -10.53 9.29
CA ALA A 386 -23.94 -9.11 9.20
C ALA A 386 -23.67 -8.64 7.76
N THR A 387 -23.15 -9.54 6.92
CA THR A 387 -22.83 -9.30 5.50
C THR A 387 -23.99 -9.57 4.54
N TYR A 388 -25.18 -9.87 5.06
CA TYR A 388 -26.34 -10.19 4.24
C TYR A 388 -27.04 -8.91 3.71
N GLU A 389 -26.81 -8.59 2.45
CA GLU A 389 -27.16 -7.27 1.87
C GLU A 389 -28.60 -7.13 1.37
N LYS A 390 -29.36 -8.23 1.23
CA LYS A 390 -30.71 -8.19 0.63
C LYS A 390 -31.67 -7.23 1.35
N TYR A 391 -31.46 -7.01 2.65
CA TYR A 391 -32.27 -6.12 3.48
C TYR A 391 -31.50 -4.88 3.95
N ASP A 392 -30.33 -4.62 3.37
CA ASP A 392 -29.57 -3.40 3.62
C ASP A 392 -30.11 -2.31 2.69
N THR A 393 -30.80 -1.33 3.25
CA THR A 393 -31.42 -0.25 2.49
C THR A 393 -30.43 0.88 2.17
N ASN A 394 -29.15 0.73 2.54
CA ASN A 394 -28.13 1.76 2.33
C ASN A 394 -26.77 1.16 1.96
N ASP A 395 -26.12 1.74 0.96
CA ASP A 395 -24.83 1.33 0.40
C ASP A 395 -23.62 1.60 1.34
N LYS A 396 -23.86 2.16 2.53
CA LYS A 396 -22.80 2.48 3.51
C LYS A 396 -21.90 1.30 3.87
N ASN A 397 -22.45 0.08 3.91
CA ASN A 397 -21.72 -1.09 4.43
C ASN A 397 -20.98 -1.90 3.36
N ILE A 398 -21.09 -1.53 2.07
CA ILE A 398 -20.59 -2.33 0.94
C ILE A 398 -19.12 -2.71 1.13
N ASN A 399 -18.26 -1.77 1.52
CA ASN A 399 -16.83 -2.00 1.64
C ASN A 399 -16.49 -3.00 2.75
N THR A 400 -17.08 -2.84 3.95
CA THR A 400 -16.90 -3.81 5.04
C THR A 400 -17.51 -5.17 4.69
N ASN A 401 -18.68 -5.21 4.07
CA ASN A 401 -19.32 -6.45 3.67
C ASN A 401 -18.51 -7.21 2.61
N ALA A 402 -17.98 -6.51 1.61
CA ALA A 402 -17.11 -7.11 0.60
C ALA A 402 -15.82 -7.66 1.23
N PHE A 403 -15.22 -6.90 2.13
CA PHE A 403 -14.03 -7.30 2.88
C PHE A 403 -14.25 -8.59 3.69
N ILE A 404 -15.34 -8.68 4.47
CA ILE A 404 -15.65 -9.85 5.29
C ILE A 404 -16.07 -11.05 4.41
N ARG A 405 -16.84 -10.83 3.33
CA ARG A 405 -17.25 -11.90 2.40
C ARG A 405 -16.05 -12.61 1.79
N LYS A 406 -15.01 -11.88 1.39
CA LYS A 406 -13.76 -12.48 0.88
C LYS A 406 -13.11 -13.42 1.91
N ILE A 407 -13.27 -13.18 3.21
CA ILE A 407 -12.77 -14.08 4.26
C ILE A 407 -13.70 -15.30 4.39
N LEU A 408 -15.02 -15.08 4.42
CA LEU A 408 -16.02 -16.16 4.51
C LEU A 408 -15.97 -17.13 3.32
N GLU A 409 -15.70 -16.64 2.11
CA GLU A 409 -15.56 -17.46 0.89
C GLU A 409 -14.36 -18.42 0.95
N LYS A 410 -13.31 -18.07 1.70
CA LYS A 410 -12.11 -18.91 1.86
C LYS A 410 -12.25 -19.96 2.96
N GLU A 411 -13.01 -19.65 3.99
CA GLU A 411 -13.16 -20.48 5.18
C GLU A 411 -14.41 -21.37 5.14
N ASP A 412 -15.08 -21.49 3.99
CA ASP A 412 -16.40 -22.12 3.80
C ASP A 412 -17.55 -21.39 4.53
N LYS A 413 -18.41 -20.76 3.74
CA LYS A 413 -19.57 -19.99 4.21
C LYS A 413 -20.61 -20.92 4.86
N VAL A 414 -21.20 -20.46 5.96
CA VAL A 414 -22.31 -21.16 6.64
C VAL A 414 -23.67 -20.82 6.04
N ASP A 415 -24.60 -21.75 6.11
CA ASP A 415 -25.97 -21.55 5.65
C ASP A 415 -26.83 -20.85 6.71
N ILE A 416 -27.38 -19.68 6.35
CA ILE A 416 -28.31 -18.91 7.18
C ILE A 416 -29.74 -18.93 6.61
N SER A 417 -30.03 -19.78 5.62
CA SER A 417 -31.33 -19.84 4.95
C SER A 417 -32.50 -20.10 5.91
N GLU A 418 -32.30 -20.89 6.98
CA GLU A 418 -33.36 -21.20 7.96
C GLU A 418 -33.85 -19.94 8.69
N ILE A 419 -32.93 -19.07 9.14
CA ILE A 419 -33.28 -17.81 9.83
C ILE A 419 -33.90 -16.79 8.86
N ILE A 420 -33.38 -16.70 7.62
CA ILE A 420 -33.91 -15.82 6.58
C ILE A 420 -35.32 -16.24 6.17
N THR A 421 -35.57 -17.54 6.01
CA THR A 421 -36.88 -18.07 5.62
C THR A 421 -37.91 -17.81 6.71
N ARG A 422 -37.53 -18.02 7.97
CA ARG A 422 -38.39 -17.73 9.12
C ARG A 422 -38.78 -16.25 9.16
N LEU A 423 -37.81 -15.36 9.02
CA LEU A 423 -38.06 -13.91 9.02
C LEU A 423 -38.88 -13.43 7.81
N ASN A 424 -38.71 -14.02 6.63
CA ASN A 424 -39.57 -13.73 5.48
C ASN A 424 -41.03 -14.16 5.69
N SER A 425 -41.26 -15.22 6.47
CA SER A 425 -42.60 -15.73 6.73
C SER A 425 -43.33 -14.99 7.86
N GLN A 426 -42.60 -14.45 8.84
CA GLN A 426 -43.17 -13.92 10.08
C GLN A 426 -42.92 -12.42 10.30
N ASN A 427 -42.07 -11.78 9.49
CA ASN A 427 -41.55 -10.40 9.62
C ASN A 427 -40.75 -10.10 10.90
N ILE A 428 -41.06 -10.79 12.00
CA ILE A 428 -40.45 -10.64 13.32
C ILE A 428 -40.00 -12.02 13.82
N ILE A 429 -38.88 -12.06 14.53
CA ILE A 429 -38.38 -13.26 15.20
C ILE A 429 -38.17 -13.00 16.69
N GLN A 430 -38.52 -13.97 17.52
CA GLN A 430 -38.35 -13.89 18.97
C GLN A 430 -37.02 -14.50 19.40
N CYS A 431 -36.44 -13.98 20.48
CA CYS A 431 -35.15 -14.43 21.03
C CYS A 431 -35.14 -15.94 21.36
N ASN A 432 -36.26 -16.49 21.81
CA ASN A 432 -36.44 -17.90 22.16
C ASN A 432 -36.80 -18.82 20.96
N THR A 433 -36.70 -18.32 19.73
CA THR A 433 -36.98 -19.12 18.54
C THR A 433 -35.92 -20.20 18.38
N ASN A 434 -36.35 -21.47 18.44
CA ASN A 434 -35.48 -22.62 18.26
C ASN A 434 -35.40 -23.03 16.79
N PHE A 435 -34.17 -23.22 16.32
CA PHE A 435 -33.85 -23.73 14.99
C PHE A 435 -33.27 -25.13 15.07
N LYS A 436 -33.36 -25.89 13.98
CA LYS A 436 -32.68 -27.18 13.87
C LYS A 436 -31.18 -27.02 14.08
N ASN A 437 -30.62 -25.94 13.52
CA ASN A 437 -29.26 -25.54 13.78
C ASN A 437 -29.12 -24.81 15.13
N LYS A 438 -28.46 -25.47 16.09
CA LYS A 438 -28.23 -24.91 17.43
C LYS A 438 -27.42 -23.62 17.40
N ASN A 439 -26.54 -23.40 16.42
CA ASN A 439 -25.76 -22.16 16.30
C ASN A 439 -26.64 -20.99 15.86
N LEU A 440 -27.67 -21.20 15.05
CA LEU A 440 -28.65 -20.16 14.73
C LEU A 440 -29.47 -19.74 15.96
N SER A 441 -29.84 -20.71 16.79
CA SER A 441 -30.56 -20.43 18.05
C SER A 441 -29.66 -19.65 19.03
N LYS A 442 -28.39 -20.07 19.17
CA LYS A 442 -27.38 -19.34 19.97
C LYS A 442 -27.11 -17.94 19.43
N LEU A 443 -27.09 -17.76 18.11
CA LEU A 443 -26.91 -16.46 17.46
C LEU A 443 -28.03 -15.51 17.87
N LEU A 444 -29.29 -15.93 17.82
CA LEU A 444 -30.42 -15.10 18.26
C LEU A 444 -30.26 -14.67 19.72
N HIS A 445 -30.01 -15.62 20.61
CA HIS A 445 -29.79 -15.33 22.02
C HIS A 445 -28.62 -14.36 22.24
N THR A 446 -27.52 -14.53 21.49
CA THR A 446 -26.33 -13.68 21.60
C THR A 446 -26.59 -12.25 21.11
N LEU A 447 -27.38 -12.07 20.05
CA LEU A 447 -27.61 -10.76 19.43
C LEU A 447 -28.75 -9.97 20.08
N LEU A 448 -29.81 -10.63 20.54
CA LEU A 448 -30.95 -9.95 21.17
C LEU A 448 -30.70 -9.60 22.65
N ASN A 449 -29.93 -10.41 23.40
CA ASN A 449 -29.66 -10.25 24.84
C ASN A 449 -30.96 -10.12 25.68
N ASP A 450 -30.86 -10.02 27.01
CA ASP A 450 -32.03 -10.05 27.92
C ASP A 450 -33.01 -8.85 27.76
N ASN A 451 -32.57 -7.77 27.09
CA ASN A 451 -33.36 -6.53 26.96
C ASN A 451 -34.20 -6.44 25.68
N LYS A 452 -34.05 -7.38 24.72
CA LYS A 452 -34.80 -7.38 23.46
C LYS A 452 -35.49 -8.73 23.27
N THR A 453 -36.81 -8.72 23.21
CA THR A 453 -37.61 -9.96 23.11
C THR A 453 -37.83 -10.40 21.68
N GLU A 454 -37.87 -9.45 20.74
CA GLU A 454 -38.13 -9.70 19.32
C GLU A 454 -37.44 -8.67 18.42
N CYS A 455 -37.24 -9.01 17.14
CA CYS A 455 -36.67 -8.10 16.15
C CYS A 455 -37.06 -8.47 14.71
N THR A 456 -37.01 -7.49 13.81
CA THR A 456 -37.06 -7.67 12.36
C THR A 456 -35.72 -8.15 11.80
N ILE A 457 -35.69 -8.56 10.52
CA ILE A 457 -34.45 -8.95 9.84
C ILE A 457 -33.42 -7.81 9.77
N THR A 458 -33.88 -6.58 9.52
CA THR A 458 -33.01 -5.39 9.44
C THR A 458 -32.40 -5.07 10.80
N GLU A 459 -33.17 -5.16 11.87
CA GLU A 459 -32.67 -4.98 13.24
C GLU A 459 -31.69 -6.09 13.62
N LEU A 460 -31.99 -7.34 13.27
CA LEU A 460 -31.10 -8.47 13.55
C LEU A 460 -29.74 -8.33 12.85
N ILE A 461 -29.74 -7.91 11.58
CA ILE A 461 -28.51 -7.59 10.82
C ILE A 461 -27.76 -6.43 11.50
N THR A 462 -28.48 -5.41 11.97
CA THR A 462 -27.88 -4.26 12.68
C THR A 462 -27.23 -4.71 13.99
N TYR A 463 -27.88 -5.55 14.78
CA TYR A 463 -27.31 -6.10 16.02
C TYR A 463 -26.09 -6.98 15.75
N ALA A 464 -26.07 -7.75 14.66
CA ALA A 464 -24.88 -8.49 14.25
C ALA A 464 -23.69 -7.56 13.95
N ARG A 465 -23.95 -6.45 13.24
CA ARG A 465 -22.94 -5.42 12.92
C ARG A 465 -22.43 -4.71 14.18
N GLU A 466 -23.32 -4.33 15.09
CA GLU A 466 -22.98 -3.76 16.39
C GLU A 466 -22.16 -4.72 17.25
N TYR A 467 -22.50 -6.01 17.25
CA TYR A 467 -21.76 -7.05 17.98
C TYR A 467 -20.32 -7.17 17.46
N ILE A 468 -20.15 -7.23 16.13
CA ILE A 468 -18.83 -7.26 15.48
C ILE A 468 -18.03 -6.00 15.85
N MET A 469 -18.64 -4.82 15.71
CA MET A 469 -17.98 -3.55 16.01
C MET A 469 -17.56 -3.46 17.48
N ASN A 470 -18.42 -3.88 18.43
CA ASN A 470 -18.10 -3.89 19.85
C ASN A 470 -16.92 -4.80 20.21
N ARG A 471 -16.78 -5.92 19.50
CA ARG A 471 -15.65 -6.84 19.67
C ARG A 471 -14.34 -6.24 19.15
N HIS A 472 -14.40 -5.47 18.07
CA HIS A 472 -13.22 -4.96 17.35
C HIS A 472 -12.80 -3.54 17.75
N LYS A 473 -13.69 -2.72 18.34
CA LYS A 473 -13.43 -1.30 18.64
C LYS A 473 -12.16 -1.05 19.44
N LYS A 474 -11.81 -1.93 20.37
CA LYS A 474 -10.60 -1.82 21.21
C LYS A 474 -9.30 -2.01 20.44
N TYR A 475 -9.38 -2.53 19.21
CA TYR A 475 -8.25 -2.74 18.30
C TYR A 475 -8.17 -1.68 17.21
N MET A 476 -9.16 -0.78 17.14
CA MET A 476 -9.16 0.33 16.19
C MET A 476 -8.14 1.37 16.61
N LEU A 477 -7.36 1.86 15.67
CA LEU A 477 -6.29 2.82 15.89
C LEU A 477 -6.60 4.15 15.23
N CYS A 478 -6.06 5.22 15.81
CA CYS A 478 -6.01 6.53 15.19
C CYS A 478 -4.86 6.53 14.18
N TYR A 479 -5.15 6.79 12.92
CA TYR A 479 -4.16 6.81 11.87
C TYR A 479 -4.56 7.75 10.75
N ILE A 480 -3.57 8.13 9.94
CA ILE A 480 -3.78 8.97 8.77
C ILE A 480 -3.23 8.25 7.54
N GLU A 481 -4.05 8.24 6.48
CA GLU A 481 -3.67 7.77 5.16
C GLU A 481 -3.19 8.94 4.31
N LYS A 482 -1.97 8.85 3.79
CA LYS A 482 -1.45 9.78 2.78
C LYS A 482 -0.99 9.02 1.56
N LYS A 483 -1.72 9.19 0.45
CA LYS A 483 -1.31 8.65 -0.86
C LYS A 483 -0.09 9.42 -1.35
N GLN A 484 0.92 8.68 -1.81
CA GLN A 484 2.14 9.26 -2.34
C GLN A 484 2.54 8.55 -3.63
N ASN A 485 2.94 9.35 -4.61
CA ASN A 485 3.53 8.89 -5.85
C ASN A 485 4.96 9.42 -5.94
N LEU A 486 5.92 8.53 -6.10
CA LEU A 486 7.32 8.85 -6.29
C LEU A 486 7.68 8.58 -7.75
N THR A 487 8.20 9.59 -8.46
CA THR A 487 8.70 9.43 -9.83
C THR A 487 10.18 9.79 -9.86
N VAL A 488 11.03 8.84 -10.21
CA VAL A 488 12.50 8.98 -10.11
C VAL A 488 13.19 8.49 -11.38
N GLU A 489 14.31 9.13 -11.72
CA GLU A 489 15.16 8.66 -12.81
C GLU A 489 16.08 7.53 -12.33
N ILE A 490 16.20 6.51 -13.16
CA ILE A 490 17.00 5.33 -12.88
C ILE A 490 18.42 5.57 -13.38
N GLU A 491 19.42 5.34 -12.51
CA GLU A 491 20.82 5.32 -12.89
C GLU A 491 21.19 3.94 -13.44
N ASN A 492 20.92 2.89 -12.67
CA ASN A 492 21.18 1.52 -13.07
C ASN A 492 20.19 0.53 -12.40
N ILE A 493 20.21 -0.71 -12.90
CA ILE A 493 19.49 -1.84 -12.31
C ILE A 493 20.51 -2.97 -12.12
N THR A 494 20.53 -3.56 -10.93
CA THR A 494 21.41 -4.68 -10.57
C THR A 494 20.56 -5.87 -10.10
N LEU A 495 20.98 -7.09 -10.43
CA LEU A 495 20.35 -8.31 -9.91
C LEU A 495 21.11 -8.79 -8.67
N PHE A 496 20.43 -8.85 -7.52
CA PHE A 496 20.99 -9.36 -6.27
C PHE A 496 20.79 -10.87 -6.23
N SER A 497 21.87 -11.62 -6.43
CA SER A 497 21.95 -13.05 -6.12
C SER A 497 22.90 -13.24 -4.92
N PRO A 498 22.72 -14.28 -4.10
CA PRO A 498 23.63 -14.56 -3.00
C PRO A 498 25.03 -14.80 -3.55
N GLU A 499 26.03 -14.19 -2.90
CA GLU A 499 27.44 -14.34 -3.26
C GLU A 499 27.80 -15.84 -3.20
N GLY A 500 28.05 -16.44 -4.37
CA GLY A 500 28.32 -17.87 -4.50
C GLY A 500 27.99 -18.50 -5.86
N ASN A 501 27.10 -17.90 -6.66
CA ASN A 501 26.73 -18.42 -7.99
C ASN A 501 27.07 -17.47 -9.15
N THR A 502 28.21 -16.78 -9.10
CA THR A 502 28.87 -16.28 -10.31
C THR A 502 29.53 -17.45 -11.04
N THR A 503 28.71 -18.38 -11.53
CA THR A 503 29.11 -19.29 -12.61
C THR A 503 28.04 -19.22 -13.67
N HIS A 504 28.48 -18.90 -14.89
CA HIS A 504 27.73 -19.07 -16.12
C HIS A 504 26.79 -20.27 -16.03
N LEU A 505 25.47 -20.05 -15.89
CA LEU A 505 24.51 -21.12 -16.13
C LEU A 505 24.54 -21.41 -17.64
N PRO A 506 24.88 -22.63 -18.08
CA PRO A 506 24.96 -22.94 -19.50
C PRO A 506 23.57 -22.81 -20.13
N THR A 507 23.53 -22.07 -21.22
CA THR A 507 22.44 -22.07 -22.18
C THR A 507 22.38 -23.44 -22.85
N ASN A 508 21.71 -24.42 -22.25
CA ASN A 508 21.12 -25.55 -22.97
C ASN A 508 20.23 -26.38 -22.02
N ILE A 509 18.92 -26.24 -22.17
CA ILE A 509 17.99 -27.35 -21.93
C ILE A 509 17.44 -27.68 -23.30
N GLN A 510 18.08 -28.65 -23.96
CA GLN A 510 17.38 -29.46 -24.95
C GLN A 510 16.46 -30.40 -24.19
N ASP A 511 15.19 -30.39 -24.59
CA ASP A 511 14.23 -31.45 -24.33
C ASP A 511 14.89 -32.82 -24.53
N THR A 512 14.97 -33.61 -23.46
CA THR A 512 15.00 -35.07 -23.58
C THR A 512 14.09 -35.67 -22.53
N THR A 513 12.94 -36.12 -23.01
CA THR A 513 12.13 -37.17 -22.41
C THR A 513 12.99 -38.41 -22.11
N SER A 514 13.00 -38.89 -20.87
CA SER A 514 12.67 -40.29 -20.51
C SER A 514 13.00 -40.63 -19.06
N ASN A 515 11.99 -41.18 -18.38
CA ASN A 515 11.97 -42.29 -17.42
C ASN A 515 13.10 -42.50 -16.40
N ASN A 516 12.64 -42.60 -15.14
CA ASN A 516 13.07 -43.49 -14.05
C ASN A 516 14.56 -43.44 -13.64
N VAL A 517 14.82 -43.06 -12.38
CA VAL A 517 15.30 -43.99 -11.33
C VAL A 517 15.12 -43.31 -9.96
N ARG A 518 14.44 -44.04 -9.06
CA ARG A 518 14.41 -43.80 -7.60
C ARG A 518 15.81 -44.05 -7.03
N SER A 519 16.30 -43.17 -6.16
CA SER A 519 17.21 -43.56 -5.10
C SER A 519 17.03 -42.69 -3.86
N TYR A 520 16.71 -43.40 -2.78
CA TYR A 520 16.56 -42.98 -1.38
C TYR A 520 17.88 -42.54 -0.72
N ILE A 521 17.76 -42.11 0.55
CA ILE A 521 18.74 -42.06 1.67
C ILE A 521 19.23 -40.62 1.95
N ALA A 522 19.28 -40.12 3.18
CA ALA A 522 18.70 -40.49 4.48
C ALA A 522 18.86 -39.27 5.41
N ILE A 523 17.99 -39.21 6.42
CA ILE A 523 18.06 -38.30 7.55
C ILE A 523 19.08 -38.87 8.54
N GLU A 524 20.13 -38.12 8.85
CA GLU A 524 20.98 -38.36 10.04
C GLU A 524 20.62 -37.34 11.12
N THR A 525 20.12 -37.87 12.22
CA THR A 525 19.94 -37.21 13.52
C THR A 525 21.13 -37.56 14.42
N SER A 526 21.80 -36.54 14.96
CA SER A 526 22.65 -36.55 16.16
C SER A 526 22.99 -35.09 16.46
N HIS A 527 22.81 -34.49 17.64
CA HIS A 527 22.61 -34.95 19.01
C HIS A 527 21.78 -33.90 19.76
#